data_AF-A0A7G9QDT0-F1
#
_entry.id   AF-A0A7G9QDT0-F1
#
_cell.length_a   1.000
_cell.length_b   1.000
_cell.length_c   1.000
_cell.angle_alpha   90.00
_cell.angle_beta   90.00
_cell.angle_gamma   90.00
#
_symmetry.space_group_name_H-M   'P 1'
#
loop_
_entity.id
_entity.type
_entity.pdbx_description
1 polymer ?
#
loop_
_entity_poly.entity_id
_entity_poly.type
_entity_poly.pdbx_seq_one_letter_code
_entity_poly.pdbx_strand_id
1 'polypeptide(L)'
;MSDQKSRINTIVALLNSNPNLSNGNLNKVKAELRQVIDVHSITPTRRRNLMKVLHSTMALDCTLNAFVSFHHIKNNANSIGQYLVQLTNHNLQHLATLSPSERSRYQHSIARLRNMHLHTADSYPANEQEVNTIIAEMQTLISRLATL
;
A
#
# COMPACT_ATOMS: atom_id res chain seq x y z
N MET A 1 7.87 -4.52 -16.94
CA MET A 1 7.10 -5.67 -16.40
C MET A 1 7.88 -6.54 -15.42
N SER A 2 9.14 -6.92 -15.69
CA SER A 2 9.92 -7.78 -14.77
C SER A 2 10.09 -7.15 -13.38
N ASP A 3 10.37 -5.84 -13.31
CA ASP A 3 10.53 -5.11 -12.05
C ASP A 3 9.24 -5.09 -11.23
N GLN A 4 8.12 -4.67 -11.82
CA GLN A 4 6.83 -4.61 -11.14
C GLN A 4 6.39 -5.98 -10.58
N LYS A 5 6.52 -7.04 -11.39
CA LYS A 5 6.21 -8.41 -10.95
C LYS A 5 7.13 -8.84 -9.79
N SER A 6 8.42 -8.54 -9.87
CA SER A 6 9.40 -8.82 -8.81
C SER A 6 9.03 -8.11 -7.50
N ARG A 7 8.66 -6.83 -7.57
CA ARG A 7 8.22 -6.04 -6.41
C ARG A 7 6.95 -6.59 -5.78
N ILE A 8 5.95 -6.93 -6.58
CA ILE A 8 4.72 -7.55 -6.09
C ILE A 8 5.03 -8.88 -5.39
N ASN A 9 5.88 -9.72 -5.98
CA ASN A 9 6.31 -10.97 -5.35
C ASN A 9 7.04 -10.72 -4.02
N THR A 10 7.86 -9.68 -3.96
CA THR A 10 8.55 -9.27 -2.72
C THR A 10 7.56 -8.83 -1.65
N ILE A 11 6.56 -8.01 -2.00
CA ILE A 11 5.49 -7.62 -1.09
C ILE A 11 4.76 -8.86 -0.58
N VAL A 12 4.37 -9.78 -1.46
CA VAL A 12 3.69 -11.03 -1.08
C VAL A 12 4.55 -11.85 -0.12
N ALA A 13 5.86 -11.93 -0.36
CA ALA A 13 6.79 -12.63 0.54
C ALA A 13 6.83 -11.97 1.93
N LEU A 14 6.96 -10.64 1.99
CA LEU A 14 6.95 -9.87 3.25
C LEU A 14 5.66 -10.08 4.04
N LEU A 15 4.51 -10.09 3.36
CA LEU A 15 3.23 -10.34 3.98
C LEU A 15 3.11 -11.78 4.53
N ASN A 16 3.68 -12.77 3.84
CA ASN A 16 3.68 -14.15 4.31
C ASN A 16 4.62 -14.36 5.52
N SER A 17 5.71 -13.62 5.59
CA SER A 17 6.70 -13.74 6.67
C SER A 17 6.35 -12.93 7.92
N ASN A 18 5.35 -12.05 7.87
CA ASN A 18 5.02 -11.16 8.97
C ASN A 18 3.80 -11.68 9.77
N PRO A 19 4.00 -12.19 11.00
CA PRO A 19 2.91 -12.71 11.83
C PRO A 19 1.90 -11.62 12.22
N ASN A 20 2.33 -10.35 12.32
CA ASN A 20 1.47 -9.22 12.69
C ASN A 20 0.48 -8.84 11.57
N LEU A 21 0.69 -9.37 10.36
CA LEU A 21 -0.15 -9.16 9.18
C LEU A 21 -1.01 -10.39 8.84
N SER A 22 -0.95 -11.44 9.67
CA SER A 22 -1.72 -12.67 9.50
C SER A 22 -3.16 -12.52 9.99
N ASN A 23 -3.93 -11.63 9.36
CA ASN A 23 -5.39 -11.64 9.52
C ASN A 23 -6.05 -12.63 8.54
N GLY A 24 -7.30 -13.01 8.79
CA GLY A 24 -8.06 -13.95 7.94
C GLY A 24 -8.26 -13.48 6.49
N ASN A 25 -7.91 -12.24 6.15
CA ASN A 25 -8.03 -11.67 4.80
C ASN A 25 -6.71 -11.61 4.02
N LEU A 26 -5.61 -12.13 4.55
CA LEU A 26 -4.30 -12.11 3.89
C LEU A 26 -4.33 -12.73 2.46
N ASN A 27 -5.15 -13.75 2.23
CA ASN A 27 -5.36 -14.32 0.90
C ASN A 27 -6.06 -13.35 -0.07
N LYS A 28 -6.97 -12.51 0.41
CA LYS A 28 -7.62 -11.47 -0.40
C LYS A 28 -6.65 -10.35 -0.74
N VAL A 29 -5.81 -9.92 0.20
CA VAL A 29 -4.73 -8.95 -0.06
C VAL A 29 -3.77 -9.48 -1.14
N LYS A 30 -3.39 -10.76 -1.06
CA LYS A 30 -2.58 -11.42 -2.10
C LYS A 30 -3.30 -11.46 -3.46
N ALA A 31 -4.61 -11.69 -3.47
CA ALA A 31 -5.39 -11.68 -4.70
C ALA A 31 -5.38 -10.29 -5.36
N GLU A 32 -5.57 -9.22 -4.59
CA GLU A 32 -5.47 -7.84 -5.09
C GLU A 32 -4.08 -7.54 -5.67
N LEU A 33 -3.01 -7.94 -4.97
CA LEU A 33 -1.64 -7.78 -5.47
C LEU A 33 -1.40 -8.53 -6.80
N ARG A 34 -2.02 -9.70 -6.98
CA ARG A 34 -1.92 -10.45 -8.24
C ARG A 34 -2.65 -9.75 -9.38
N GLN A 35 -3.78 -9.09 -9.12
CA GLN A 35 -4.48 -8.31 -10.15
C GLN A 35 -3.59 -7.24 -10.77
N VAL A 36 -2.66 -6.63 -10.02
CA VAL A 36 -1.67 -5.68 -10.56
C VAL A 36 -0.84 -6.27 -11.72
N ILE A 37 -0.56 -7.58 -11.67
CA ILE A 37 0.15 -8.31 -12.72
C ILE A 37 -0.81 -8.67 -13.86
N ASP A 38 -2.04 -9.10 -13.52
CA ASP A 38 -2.99 -9.68 -14.47
C ASP A 38 -3.67 -8.64 -15.36
N VAL A 39 -3.74 -7.37 -14.96
CA VAL A 39 -4.34 -6.28 -15.77
C VAL A 39 -3.55 -5.90 -17.03
N HIS A 40 -2.56 -6.69 -17.45
CA HIS A 40 -1.71 -6.37 -18.60
C HIS A 40 -2.48 -6.23 -19.92
N SER A 41 -3.53 -7.04 -20.10
CA SER A 41 -4.39 -7.06 -21.29
C SER A 41 -5.34 -5.88 -21.40
N ILE A 42 -5.47 -5.05 -20.36
CA ILE A 42 -6.39 -3.90 -20.37
C ILE A 42 -5.87 -2.84 -21.33
N THR A 43 -6.73 -2.45 -22.26
CA THR A 43 -6.56 -1.28 -23.13
C THR A 43 -7.62 -0.23 -22.83
N PRO A 44 -7.31 1.08 -22.90
CA PRO A 44 -6.01 1.68 -23.22
C PRO A 44 -5.02 1.68 -22.03
N THR A 45 -3.73 1.94 -22.28
CA THR A 45 -2.66 1.97 -21.26
C THR A 45 -3.00 2.82 -20.03
N ARG A 46 -3.65 3.97 -20.21
CA ARG A 46 -4.10 4.82 -19.09
C ARG A 46 -5.04 4.09 -18.11
N ARG A 47 -5.95 3.26 -18.63
CA ARG A 47 -6.90 2.48 -17.83
C ARG A 47 -6.18 1.35 -17.11
N ARG A 48 -5.26 0.67 -17.81
CA ARG A 48 -4.39 -0.34 -17.20
C ARG A 48 -3.59 0.23 -16.03
N ASN A 49 -2.98 1.39 -16.20
CA ASN A 49 -2.20 2.03 -15.14
C ASN A 49 -3.06 2.42 -13.94
N LEU A 50 -4.27 2.95 -14.19
CA LEU A 50 -5.24 3.25 -13.15
C LEU A 50 -5.61 2.00 -12.35
N MET A 51 -5.91 0.89 -13.03
CA MET A 51 -6.24 -0.38 -12.35
C MET A 51 -5.06 -0.91 -11.51
N LYS A 52 -3.83 -0.77 -11.99
CA LYS A 52 -2.63 -1.13 -11.21
C LYS A 52 -2.55 -0.34 -9.90
N VAL A 53 -2.79 0.98 -9.96
CA VAL A 53 -2.81 1.85 -8.76
C VAL A 53 -3.98 1.49 -7.83
N LEU A 54 -5.16 1.20 -8.38
CA LEU A 54 -6.33 0.79 -7.60
C LEU A 54 -6.04 -0.48 -6.80
N HIS A 55 -5.68 -1.56 -7.48
CA HIS A 55 -5.43 -2.87 -6.85
C HIS A 55 -4.28 -2.82 -5.85
N SER A 56 -3.20 -2.11 -6.19
CA SER A 56 -2.08 -1.95 -5.26
C SER A 56 -2.52 -1.20 -4.00
N THR A 57 -3.18 -0.04 -4.16
CA THR A 57 -3.57 0.79 -3.01
C THR A 57 -4.68 0.15 -2.16
N MET A 58 -5.58 -0.64 -2.74
CA MET A 58 -6.53 -1.48 -1.99
C MET A 58 -5.80 -2.52 -1.13
N ALA A 59 -4.80 -3.21 -1.69
CA ALA A 59 -4.00 -4.18 -0.94
C ALA A 59 -3.26 -3.51 0.23
N LEU A 60 -2.68 -2.32 0.02
CA LEU A 60 -2.03 -1.57 1.10
C LEU A 60 -3.01 -1.11 2.17
N ASP A 61 -4.17 -0.58 1.79
CA ASP A 61 -5.18 -0.13 2.75
C ASP A 61 -5.62 -1.28 3.67
N CYS A 62 -5.87 -2.45 3.08
CA CYS A 62 -6.15 -3.67 3.84
C CYS A 62 -4.99 -4.11 4.74
N THR A 63 -3.74 -3.98 4.27
CA THR A 63 -2.54 -4.33 5.03
C THR A 63 -2.36 -3.40 6.23
N LEU A 64 -2.51 -2.09 6.04
CA LEU A 64 -2.42 -1.10 7.10
C LEU A 64 -3.52 -1.31 8.15
N ASN A 65 -4.76 -1.52 7.71
CA ASN A 65 -5.87 -1.83 8.59
C ASN A 65 -5.60 -3.09 9.43
N ALA A 66 -5.06 -4.16 8.79
CA ALA A 66 -4.68 -5.38 9.46
C ALA A 66 -3.66 -5.13 10.58
N PHE A 67 -2.61 -4.37 10.25
CA PHE A 67 -1.53 -4.05 11.18
C PHE A 67 -2.02 -3.25 12.39
N VAL A 68 -2.74 -2.14 12.16
CA VAL A 68 -3.24 -1.31 13.27
C VAL A 68 -4.24 -2.08 14.14
N SER A 69 -5.05 -2.95 13.54
CA SER A 69 -6.00 -3.79 14.26
C SER A 69 -5.30 -4.87 15.10
N PHE A 70 -4.26 -5.49 14.56
CA PHE A 70 -3.46 -6.52 15.27
C PHE A 70 -2.78 -5.93 16.51
N HIS A 71 -2.20 -4.73 16.40
CA HIS A 71 -1.55 -4.06 17.52
C HIS A 71 -2.52 -3.30 18.44
N HIS A 72 -3.83 -3.39 18.20
CA HIS A 72 -4.85 -2.67 18.96
C HIS A 72 -4.61 -1.15 19.02
N ILE A 73 -4.00 -0.57 17.99
CA ILE A 73 -3.93 0.88 17.83
C ILE A 73 -5.36 1.36 17.60
N LYS A 74 -5.79 2.40 18.33
CA LYS A 74 -7.18 2.92 18.28
C LYS A 74 -7.60 3.16 16.83
N ASN A 75 -8.44 2.28 16.31
CA ASN A 75 -8.76 2.23 14.88
C ASN A 75 -10.00 3.08 14.56
N ASN A 76 -9.80 4.38 14.41
CA ASN A 76 -10.77 5.29 13.78
C ASN A 76 -10.33 5.73 12.38
N ALA A 77 -9.39 5.00 11.76
CA ALA A 77 -8.86 5.33 10.45
C ALA A 77 -9.63 4.57 9.36
N ASN A 78 -9.91 5.26 8.26
CA ASN A 78 -10.57 4.70 7.08
C ASN A 78 -9.82 5.05 5.78
N SER A 79 -8.56 5.47 5.91
CA SER A 79 -7.72 5.83 4.77
C SER A 79 -6.24 5.67 5.09
N ILE A 80 -5.44 5.38 4.06
CA ILE A 80 -3.97 5.34 4.11
C ILE A 80 -3.39 6.52 4.92
N GLY A 81 -3.82 7.74 4.65
CA GLY A 81 -3.33 8.93 5.36
C GLY A 81 -3.59 8.89 6.87
N GLN A 82 -4.78 8.44 7.28
CA GLN A 82 -5.11 8.32 8.70
C GLN A 82 -4.38 7.15 9.37
N TYR A 83 -4.20 6.02 8.69
CA TYR A 83 -3.37 4.92 9.20
C TYR A 83 -1.93 5.39 9.45
N LEU A 84 -1.35 6.16 8.52
CA LEU A 84 -0.01 6.73 8.69
C LEU A 84 0.07 7.67 9.91
N VAL A 85 -0.96 8.47 10.15
CA VAL A 85 -1.04 9.33 11.35
C VAL A 85 -1.09 8.49 12.63
N GLN A 86 -1.87 7.41 12.65
CA GLN A 86 -1.96 6.51 13.80
C GLN A 86 -0.63 5.80 14.09
N LEU A 87 0.05 5.32 13.05
CA LEU A 87 1.37 4.69 13.13
C LEU A 87 2.48 5.65 13.62
N THR A 88 2.29 6.96 13.48
CA THR A 88 3.20 7.97 14.05
C THR A 88 2.85 8.33 15.49
N ASN A 89 1.57 8.34 15.85
CA ASN A 89 1.09 8.99 17.08
C ASN A 89 0.64 8.02 18.19
N HIS A 90 0.68 6.70 17.99
CA HIS A 90 0.36 5.76 19.07
C HIS A 90 1.40 5.82 20.21
N ASN A 91 1.00 5.35 21.38
CA ASN A 91 1.80 5.34 22.61
C ASN A 91 2.15 3.93 23.11
N LEU A 92 1.95 2.90 22.27
CA LEU A 92 2.30 1.52 22.59
C LEU A 92 3.82 1.38 22.80
N GLN A 93 4.25 0.99 24.00
CA GLN A 93 5.68 0.91 24.37
C GLN A 93 6.45 -0.21 23.65
N HIS A 94 5.75 -1.25 23.22
CA HIS A 94 6.34 -2.43 22.57
C HIS A 94 6.35 -2.35 21.04
N LEU A 95 5.92 -1.22 20.47
CA LEU A 95 5.81 -1.01 19.04
C LEU A 95 6.52 0.30 18.69
N ALA A 96 7.44 0.27 17.73
CA ALA A 96 8.06 1.51 17.26
C ALA A 96 7.06 2.33 16.44
N THR A 97 7.29 3.63 16.37
CA THR A 97 6.47 4.55 15.57
C THR A 97 7.13 4.85 14.22
N LEU A 98 6.32 5.28 13.25
CA LEU A 98 6.83 5.99 12.09
C LEU A 98 7.30 7.39 12.51
N SER A 99 8.48 7.79 12.06
CA SER A 99 8.95 9.16 12.22
C SER A 99 8.08 10.16 11.42
N PRO A 100 8.06 11.45 11.79
CA PRO A 100 7.33 12.47 11.05
C PRO A 100 7.76 12.59 9.57
N SER A 101 9.04 12.34 9.26
CA SER A 101 9.58 12.35 7.90
C SER A 101 9.09 11.17 7.08
N GLU A 102 9.09 9.95 7.65
CA GLU A 102 8.49 8.76 7.02
C GLU A 102 7.01 8.98 6.71
N ARG A 103 6.25 9.48 7.69
CA ARG A 103 4.83 9.80 7.50
C ARG A 103 4.63 10.76 6.34
N SER A 104 5.38 11.86 6.33
CA SER A 104 5.29 12.88 5.27
C SER A 104 5.61 12.29 3.89
N ARG A 105 6.67 11.49 3.79
CA ARG A 105 7.06 10.80 2.56
C ARG A 105 5.94 9.90 2.04
N TYR A 106 5.40 9.00 2.86
CA TYR A 106 4.37 8.07 2.43
C TYR A 106 3.04 8.76 2.11
N GLN A 107 2.71 9.84 2.84
CA GLN A 107 1.53 10.63 2.55
C GLN A 107 1.64 11.34 1.19
N HIS A 108 2.81 11.89 0.87
CA HIS A 108 3.06 12.54 -0.42
C HIS A 108 3.13 11.55 -1.58
N SER A 109 3.88 10.46 -1.41
CA SER A 109 4.21 9.53 -2.50
C SER A 109 3.17 8.44 -2.74
N ILE A 110 2.29 8.17 -1.78
CA ILE A 110 1.25 7.14 -1.91
C ILE A 110 -0.13 7.77 -1.81
N ALA A 111 -0.48 8.33 -0.64
CA ALA A 111 -1.85 8.77 -0.38
C ALA A 111 -2.30 9.90 -1.32
N ARG A 112 -1.43 10.91 -1.54
CA ARG A 112 -1.73 12.02 -2.45
C ARG A 112 -1.88 11.57 -3.90
N LEU A 113 -0.95 10.75 -4.42
CA LEU A 113 -1.01 10.26 -5.81
C LEU A 113 -2.24 9.36 -6.03
N ARG A 114 -2.54 8.48 -5.07
CA ARG A 114 -3.77 7.68 -5.09
C ARG A 114 -5.02 8.56 -5.13
N ASN A 115 -5.10 9.57 -4.26
CA ASN A 115 -6.27 10.46 -4.24
C ASN A 115 -6.40 11.27 -5.53
N MET A 116 -5.28 11.69 -6.12
CA MET A 116 -5.28 12.36 -7.41
C MET A 116 -5.91 11.47 -8.49
N HIS A 117 -5.38 10.25 -8.69
CA HIS A 117 -5.84 9.39 -9.78
C HIS A 117 -7.20 8.71 -9.52
N LEU A 118 -7.55 8.43 -8.27
CA LEU A 118 -8.79 7.71 -7.94
C LEU A 118 -9.97 8.62 -7.59
N HIS A 119 -9.73 9.88 -7.20
CA HIS A 119 -10.81 10.79 -6.80
C HIS A 119 -10.90 12.07 -7.66
N THR A 120 -10.01 12.26 -8.64
CA THR A 120 -10.10 13.38 -9.59
C THR A 120 -10.49 12.87 -10.97
N ALA A 121 -11.54 13.45 -11.56
CA ALA A 121 -11.99 13.10 -12.90
C ALA A 121 -10.89 13.38 -13.94
N ASP A 122 -10.78 12.48 -14.93
CA ASP A 122 -9.79 12.55 -16.01
C ASP A 122 -8.31 12.57 -15.55
N SER A 123 -8.04 12.21 -14.29
CA SER A 123 -6.68 11.98 -13.80
C SER A 123 -6.27 10.53 -13.99
N TYR A 124 -5.18 10.30 -14.71
CA TYR A 124 -4.59 8.98 -14.89
C TYR A 124 -3.09 9.05 -14.60
N PRO A 125 -2.47 7.94 -14.16
CA PRO A 125 -1.03 7.88 -14.11
C PRO A 125 -0.46 8.10 -15.52
N ALA A 126 0.49 9.03 -15.64
CA ALA A 126 1.04 9.49 -16.90
C ALA A 126 1.73 8.36 -17.68
N ASN A 127 2.39 7.44 -16.97
CA ASN A 127 3.12 6.32 -17.55
C ASN A 127 3.31 5.19 -16.54
N GLU A 128 3.89 4.07 -16.99
CA GLU A 128 4.19 2.94 -16.10
C GLU A 128 5.24 3.26 -15.03
N GLN A 129 6.12 4.23 -15.27
CA GLN A 129 7.14 4.62 -14.30
C GLN A 129 6.53 5.24 -13.04
N GLU A 130 5.51 6.10 -13.19
CA GLU A 130 4.76 6.65 -12.07
C GLU A 130 4.10 5.55 -11.22
N VAL A 131 3.50 4.56 -11.88
CA VAL A 131 2.90 3.39 -11.20
C VAL A 131 3.96 2.60 -10.43
N ASN A 132 5.14 2.37 -11.04
CA ASN A 132 6.23 1.65 -10.39
C ASN A 132 6.78 2.41 -9.18
N THR A 133 6.86 3.75 -9.25
CA THR A 133 7.26 4.59 -8.12
C THR A 133 6.30 4.43 -6.94
N ILE A 134 4.98 4.48 -7.19
CA ILE A 134 3.97 4.27 -6.14
C ILE A 134 4.17 2.88 -5.50
N ILE A 135 4.30 1.82 -6.31
CA ILE A 135 4.48 0.46 -5.80
C ILE A 135 5.80 0.29 -5.03
N ALA A 136 6.87 0.94 -5.46
CA ALA A 136 8.16 0.92 -4.75
C ALA A 136 8.05 1.57 -3.35
N GLU A 137 7.33 2.69 -3.25
CA GLU A 137 7.06 3.34 -1.96
C GLU A 137 6.17 2.48 -1.07
N MET A 138 5.17 1.82 -1.64
CA MET A 138 4.35 0.85 -0.91
C MET A 138 5.17 -0.33 -0.38
N GLN A 139 6.07 -0.90 -1.19
CA GLN A 139 6.98 -1.94 -0.75
C GLN A 139 7.86 -1.47 0.40
N THR A 140 8.37 -0.24 0.32
CA THR A 140 9.18 0.38 1.38
C THR A 140 8.38 0.50 2.67
N LEU A 141 7.14 1.00 2.60
CA LEU A 141 6.24 1.10 3.76
C LEU A 141 5.96 -0.28 4.37
N ILE A 142 5.57 -1.28 3.56
CA ILE A 142 5.29 -2.63 4.06
C ILE A 142 6.54 -3.26 4.68
N SER A 143 7.72 -3.03 4.11
CA SER A 143 8.98 -3.48 4.71
C SER A 143 9.22 -2.80 6.05
N ARG A 144 8.90 -1.49 6.16
CA ARG A 144 9.01 -0.76 7.42
C ARG A 144 8.08 -1.32 8.48
N LEU A 145 6.84 -1.68 8.14
CA LEU A 145 5.89 -2.32 9.08
C LEU A 145 6.43 -3.60 9.71
N ALA A 146 7.25 -4.37 8.99
CA ALA A 146 7.89 -5.58 9.54
C ALA A 146 8.98 -5.29 10.58
N THR A 147 9.36 -4.03 10.74
CA THR A 147 10.41 -3.55 11.64
C THR A 147 9.90 -2.49 12.63
N LEU A 148 8.59 -2.25 12.66
CA LEU A 148 7.94 -1.48 13.71
C LEU A 148 7.71 -2.40 14.92
#